data_AF-A0A7C2AZB0-F1
#
_entry.id   AF-A0A7C2AZB0-F1
#
_cell.length_a   1.000
_cell.length_b   1.000
_cell.length_c   1.000
_cell.angle_alpha   90.00
_cell.angle_beta   90.00
_cell.angle_gamma   90.00
#
_symmetry.space_group_name_H-M   'P 1'
#
loop_
_entity.id
_entity.type
_entity.pdbx_description
1 polymer ?
#
loop_
_entity_poly.entity_id
_entity_poly.type
_entity_poly.pdbx_seq_one_letter_code
_entity_poly.pdbx_strand_id
1 'polypeptide(L)'
;MIEEQRKRRPLKKTTPREQEVLQLVLQGHTNKAIAQRLGISDYTARDHVSSLLRKNEVRNRAQLMALHVSAPRKKKLAMPLHLTDCSVER
;
A
#
# COMPACT_ATOMS: atom_id res chain seq x y z
N MET A 1 30.36 12.51 5.26
CA MET A 1 29.89 13.05 3.97
C MET A 1 29.69 11.84 3.07
N ILE A 2 28.48 11.37 2.77
CA ILE A 2 27.47 12.04 1.95
C ILE A 2 26.07 11.75 2.55
N GLU A 3 25.38 12.84 2.89
CA GLU A 3 23.97 12.90 3.24
C GLU A 3 23.14 12.63 1.97
N GLU A 4 22.63 11.42 1.79
CA GLU A 4 21.62 11.17 0.75
C GLU A 4 20.23 11.40 1.35
N GLN A 5 19.98 12.67 1.66
CA GLN A 5 18.67 13.27 1.86
C GLN A 5 17.81 12.99 0.62
N ARG A 6 17.21 11.79 0.51
CA ARG A 6 16.17 11.50 -0.47
C ARG A 6 14.93 12.29 -0.05
N LYS A 7 14.93 13.57 -0.41
CA LYS A 7 13.85 14.57 -0.34
C LYS A 7 12.55 13.94 0.13
N ARG A 8 12.29 14.09 1.44
CA ARG A 8 10.95 14.07 2.00
C ARG A 8 10.17 15.15 1.26
N ARG A 9 9.59 14.82 0.10
CA ARG A 9 8.51 15.63 -0.46
C ARG A 9 7.52 15.80 0.69
N PRO A 10 7.04 17.01 1.00
CA PRO A 10 5.99 17.17 1.99
C PRO A 10 4.80 16.40 1.45
N LEU A 11 4.66 15.15 1.89
CA LEU A 11 3.56 14.27 1.55
C LEU A 11 2.33 15.04 2.00
N LYS A 12 1.45 15.39 1.05
CA LYS A 12 0.08 15.85 1.32
C LYS A 12 -0.39 15.13 2.58
N LYS A 13 -0.59 15.87 3.68
CA LYS A 13 -0.75 15.38 5.06
C LYS A 13 -1.67 14.15 5.09
N THR A 14 -1.10 12.96 4.97
CA THR A 14 -1.81 11.72 5.20
C THR A 14 -1.92 11.63 6.71
N THR A 15 -3.14 11.45 7.20
CA THR A 15 -3.33 11.32 8.64
C THR A 15 -2.54 10.10 9.13
N PRO A 16 -2.09 10.07 10.39
CA PRO A 16 -1.33 8.93 10.92
C PRO A 16 -2.07 7.60 10.69
N ARG A 17 -3.40 7.62 10.80
CA ARG A 17 -4.25 6.46 10.53
C ARG A 17 -4.25 6.01 9.07
N GLU A 18 -4.24 6.96 8.13
CA GLU A 18 -4.12 6.66 6.71
C GLU A 18 -2.73 6.10 6.35
N GLN A 19 -1.68 6.53 7.04
CA GLN A 19 -0.34 5.96 6.85
C GLN A 19 -0.28 4.51 7.34
N GLU A 20 -0.90 4.20 8.47
CA GLU A 20 -1.00 2.81 8.95
C GLU A 20 -1.72 1.92 7.93
N VAL A 21 -2.88 2.37 7.44
CA VAL A 21 -3.65 1.63 6.41
C VAL A 21 -2.83 1.47 5.14
N LEU A 22 -2.17 2.53 4.68
CA LEU A 22 -1.31 2.50 3.50
C LEU A 22 -0.19 1.46 3.66
N GLN A 23 0.52 1.45 4.79
CA GLN A 23 1.58 0.48 5.03
C GLN A 23 1.08 -0.96 4.96
N LEU A 24 -0.09 -1.25 5.52
CA LEU A 24 -0.71 -2.56 5.46
C LEU A 24 -1.15 -2.94 4.03
N VAL A 25 -1.64 -1.97 3.25
CA VAL A 25 -1.97 -2.18 1.83
C VAL A 25 -0.71 -2.48 1.02
N LEU A 26 0.41 -1.80 1.29
CA LEU A 26 1.70 -2.05 0.62
C LEU A 26 2.28 -3.42 0.95
N GLN A 27 2.02 -3.93 2.15
CA GLN A 27 2.35 -5.31 2.55
C GLN A 27 1.43 -6.35 1.88
N GLY A 28 0.40 -5.93 1.13
CA GLY A 28 -0.51 -6.83 0.43
C GLY A 28 -1.70 -7.30 1.26
N HIS A 29 -1.93 -6.78 2.46
CA HIS A 29 -3.04 -7.21 3.30
C HIS A 29 -4.42 -6.93 2.68
N THR A 30 -5.39 -7.78 2.99
CA THR A 30 -6.80 -7.59 2.60
C THR A 30 -7.48 -6.60 3.54
N ASN A 31 -8.60 -6.01 3.11
CA ASN A 31 -9.35 -5.07 3.96
C ASN A 31 -9.79 -5.71 5.29
N LYS A 32 -10.10 -7.02 5.28
CA LYS A 32 -10.40 -7.78 6.51
C LYS A 32 -9.20 -7.89 7.44
N ALA A 33 -8.01 -8.17 6.91
CA ALA A 33 -6.78 -8.23 7.71
C ALA A 33 -6.37 -6.86 8.26
N ILE A 34 -6.57 -5.80 7.46
CA ILE A 34 -6.36 -4.40 7.88
C ILE A 34 -7.31 -4.04 9.02
N ALA A 35 -8.59 -4.39 8.88
CA ALA A 35 -9.61 -4.18 9.90
C ALA A 35 -9.24 -4.85 11.23
N GLN A 36 -8.82 -6.11 11.20
CA GLN A 36 -8.37 -6.83 12.38
C GLN A 36 -7.13 -6.22 13.04
N ARG A 37 -6.11 -5.83 12.25
CA ARG A 37 -4.90 -5.21 12.82
C ARG A 37 -5.14 -3.84 13.44
N LEU A 38 -6.03 -3.05 12.86
CA LEU A 38 -6.33 -1.70 13.34
C LEU A 38 -7.46 -1.68 14.39
N GLY A 39 -8.13 -2.80 14.63
CA GLY A 39 -9.28 -2.88 15.53
C GLY A 39 -10.49 -2.08 15.02
N ILE A 40 -10.70 -2.03 13.71
CA ILE A 40 -11.81 -1.30 13.06
C ILE A 40 -12.71 -2.27 12.29
N SER A 41 -13.90 -1.81 11.89
CA SER A 41 -14.79 -2.59 11.01
C SER A 41 -14.21 -2.71 9.58
N ASP A 42 -14.55 -3.80 8.87
CA ASP A 42 -14.19 -3.96 7.45
C ASP A 42 -14.76 -2.86 6.56
N TYR A 43 -15.92 -2.31 6.93
CA TYR A 43 -16.52 -1.16 6.27
C TYR A 43 -15.64 0.08 6.43
N THR A 44 -15.17 0.34 7.64
CA THR A 44 -14.25 1.46 7.93
C THR A 44 -12.90 1.28 7.23
N ALA A 45 -12.38 0.05 7.17
CA ALA A 45 -11.16 -0.24 6.42
C ALA A 45 -11.34 0.03 4.91
N ARG A 46 -12.48 -0.34 4.33
CA ARG A 46 -12.83 -0.01 2.93
C ARG A 46 -12.91 1.49 2.68
N ASP A 47 -13.51 2.22 3.60
CA ASP A 47 -13.61 3.68 3.52
C ASP A 47 -12.22 4.34 3.57
N HIS A 48 -11.36 3.91 4.50
CA HIS A 48 -9.97 4.37 4.58
C HIS A 48 -9.17 4.08 3.30
N VAL A 49 -9.31 2.89 2.72
CA VAL A 49 -8.68 2.55 1.43
C VAL A 49 -9.23 3.44 0.32
N SER A 50 -10.54 3.71 0.29
CA SER A 50 -11.17 4.57 -0.72
C SER A 50 -10.70 6.03 -0.60
N SER A 51 -10.61 6.56 0.62
CA SER A 51 -10.03 7.87 0.90
C SER A 51 -8.57 7.94 0.46
N LEU A 52 -7.78 6.91 0.74
CA LEU A 52 -6.39 6.80 0.29
C LEU A 52 -6.27 6.82 -1.24
N LEU A 53 -7.11 6.07 -1.95
CA LEU A 53 -7.13 6.06 -3.42
C LEU A 53 -7.45 7.46 -3.97
N ARG A 54 -8.48 8.12 -3.43
CA ARG A 54 -8.88 9.48 -3.82
C ARG A 54 -7.78 10.50 -3.55
N LYS A 55 -7.13 10.45 -2.38
CA LYS A 55 -6.04 11.37 -2.01
C LYS A 55 -4.77 11.20 -2.84
N ASN A 56 -4.50 9.97 -3.28
CA ASN A 56 -3.37 9.66 -4.14
C ASN A 56 -3.72 9.73 -5.63
N GLU A 57 -4.95 10.12 -5.98
CA GLU A 57 -5.42 10.32 -7.35
C GLU A 57 -5.28 9.05 -8.22
N VAL A 58 -5.40 7.88 -7.59
CA VAL A 58 -5.29 6.56 -8.21
C VAL A 58 -6.64 5.86 -8.23
N ARG A 59 -6.88 5.05 -9.25
CA ARG A 59 -8.17 4.35 -9.41
C ARG A 59 -8.20 3.01 -8.68
N ASN A 60 -7.05 2.35 -8.61
CA ASN A 60 -6.96 0.96 -8.14
C ASN A 60 -5.89 0.80 -7.05
N ARG A 61 -6.13 -0.14 -6.14
CA ARG A 61 -5.14 -0.64 -5.15
C ARG A 61 -3.78 -0.92 -5.78
N ALA A 62 -3.76 -1.58 -6.94
CA ALA A 62 -2.51 -1.91 -7.64
C ALA A 62 -1.74 -0.65 -8.09
N GLN A 63 -2.44 0.41 -8.52
CA GLN A 63 -1.80 1.69 -8.84
C GLN A 63 -1.25 2.38 -7.59
N LEU A 64 -2.00 2.33 -6.48
CA LEU A 64 -1.52 2.85 -5.19
C LEU A 64 -0.24 2.15 -4.73
N MET A 65 -0.21 0.83 -4.84
CA MET A 65 0.96 0.01 -4.55
C MET A 65 2.09 0.35 -5.52
N ALA A 66 1.84 0.40 -6.82
CA ALA A 66 2.86 0.75 -7.81
C ALA A 66 3.46 2.14 -7.56
N LEU A 67 2.68 3.12 -7.14
CA LEU A 67 3.15 4.47 -6.83
C LEU A 67 4.12 4.51 -5.63
N HIS A 68 3.89 3.67 -4.62
CA HIS A 68 4.66 3.66 -3.37
C HIS A 68 5.76 2.59 -3.33
N VAL A 69 5.60 1.49 -4.07
CA VAL A 69 6.57 0.39 -4.20
C VAL A 69 7.54 0.66 -5.36
N SER A 70 7.17 1.48 -6.35
CA SER A 70 8.08 1.78 -7.47
C SER A 70 9.13 2.81 -7.12
N ALA A 71 10.32 2.29 -6.87
CA ALA A 71 11.34 2.46 -7.89
C ALA A 71 12.07 1.14 -8.17
N PRO A 72 11.73 0.44 -9.27
CA PRO A 72 12.77 -0.12 -10.11
C PRO A 72 13.05 0.91 -11.21
N ARG A 73 14.17 1.65 -11.08
CA ARG A 73 14.87 2.14 -12.29
C ARG A 73 14.96 0.93 -13.22
N LYS A 74 14.47 1.05 -14.46
CA LYS A 74 14.52 0.03 -15.51
C LYS A 74 15.64 -1.01 -15.28
N LYS A 75 15.32 -2.15 -14.69
CA LYS A 75 16.11 -3.37 -14.83
C LYS A 75 15.12 -4.48 -15.11
N LYS A 76 15.39 -5.16 -16.22
CA LYS A 76 14.60 -6.23 -16.84
C LYS A 76 13.92 -7.10 -15.78
N LEU A 77 12.60 -7.15 -15.80
CA LEU A 77 11.86 -8.25 -15.16
C LEU A 77 11.98 -9.46 -16.10
N ALA A 78 12.96 -10.30 -15.82
CA ALA A 78 12.95 -11.68 -16.27
C ALA A 78 12.76 -12.54 -15.02
N MET A 79 11.52 -12.96 -14.75
CA MET A 79 11.26 -14.21 -14.03
C MET A 79 9.77 -14.57 -14.15
N PRO A 80 9.42 -15.79 -14.59
CA PRO A 80 8.07 -16.31 -14.42
C PRO A 80 7.95 -16.82 -12.98
N LEU A 81 7.21 -16.12 -12.13
CA LEU A 81 6.83 -16.66 -10.83
C LEU A 81 5.47 -17.33 -10.99
N HIS A 82 5.52 -18.67 -11.10
CA HIS A 82 4.40 -19.56 -10.87
C HIS A 82 3.84 -19.27 -9.48
N LEU A 83 2.66 -18.65 -9.45
CA LEU A 83 1.97 -18.31 -8.22
C LEU A 83 1.27 -19.57 -7.71
N THR A 84 1.99 -20.39 -6.96
CA THR A 84 1.37 -21.41 -6.10
C THR A 84 1.45 -21.00 -4.64
N ASP A 85 0.27 -21.09 -4.03
CA ASP A 85 -0.04 -21.23 -2.61
C ASP A 85 0.17 -20.01 -1.71
N CYS A 86 -0.94 -19.30 -1.47
CA CYS A 86 -1.16 -18.67 -0.18
C CYS A 86 -2.53 -19.11 0.30
N SER A 87 -2.49 -19.99 1.29
CA SER A 87 -3.63 -20.57 1.99
C SER A 87 -4.68 -19.51 2.35
N VAL A 88 -5.91 -19.72 1.90
CA VAL A 88 -7.09 -19.13 2.52
C VAL A 88 -7.52 -20.08 3.63
N GLU A 89 -7.51 -19.59 4.85
CA GLU A 89 -8.07 -20.29 6.00
C GLU A 89 -9.61 -20.22 5.95
N ARG A 90 -10.22 -21.40 6.17
CA ARG A 90 -11.64 -21.82 6.17
C ARG A 90 -12.32 -22.09 4.84
#